data_AF-A0A966XK27-F1
#
_entry.id   AF-A0A966XK27-F1
#
_cell.length_a   1.000
_cell.length_b   1.000
_cell.length_c   1.000
_cell.angle_alpha   90.00
_cell.angle_beta   90.00
_cell.angle_gamma   90.00
#
_symmetry.space_group_name_H-M   'P 1'
#
loop_
_entity.id
_entity.type
_entity.pdbx_description
1 polymer ?
#
loop_
_entity_poly.entity_id
_entity_poly.type
_entity_poly.pdbx_seq_one_letter_code
_entity_poly.pdbx_strand_id
1 'polypeptide(L)'
;MSQYKTNEVAKLTGHEPETIRRISRMGILNPIKDKGIYFFSFQDISFLRAISNVVSNNENRYIWAALKKIKRQISADEPLSSLSFKSHKSQLIAKNANKVWNTHSGQYLLQFENQKDNKTSELSNPRDINEQFKKALALDEEKKFMAAKEIYIELLERDPYHARARINLGRIYHQEANFNNALQQYEKAIELEPKNVIARFNAGVAYEDLDRQDDAITRYLETLDLDITIAEAHFNLSRLYEAKNDIKASAYHLAYYQILKLTFDD
;
A
#
# COMPACT_ATOMS: atom_id res chain seq x y z
N MET A 1 -36.76 -10.01 -4.69
CA MET A 1 -35.71 -9.48 -3.79
C MET A 1 -36.38 -8.57 -2.78
N SER A 2 -36.23 -8.84 -1.48
CA SER A 2 -36.85 -8.02 -0.43
C SER A 2 -36.30 -6.59 -0.48
N GLN A 3 -37.20 -5.61 -0.54
CA GLN A 3 -36.88 -4.19 -0.55
C GLN A 3 -37.30 -3.56 0.78
N TYR A 4 -36.41 -2.79 1.39
CA TYR A 4 -36.58 -2.23 2.73
C TYR A 4 -36.76 -0.72 2.67
N LYS A 5 -37.70 -0.18 3.45
CA LYS A 5 -37.89 1.27 3.56
C LYS A 5 -36.83 1.90 4.45
N THR A 6 -36.55 3.19 4.26
CA THR A 6 -35.58 3.96 5.07
C THR A 6 -35.69 3.72 6.59
N ASN A 7 -36.91 3.69 7.14
CA ASN A 7 -37.12 3.51 8.58
C ASN A 7 -36.83 2.07 9.06
N GLU A 8 -37.00 1.08 8.19
CA GLU A 8 -36.66 -0.32 8.48
C GLU A 8 -35.14 -0.50 8.43
N VAL A 9 -34.48 0.12 7.44
CA VAL A 9 -33.02 0.15 7.34
C VAL A 9 -32.39 0.83 8.55
N ALA A 10 -32.96 1.95 9.01
CA ALA A 10 -32.50 2.64 10.22
C ALA A 10 -32.51 1.72 11.44
N LYS A 11 -33.62 1.03 11.70
CA LYS A 11 -33.74 0.06 12.80
C LYS A 11 -32.74 -1.10 12.68
N LEU A 12 -32.50 -1.59 11.46
CA LEU A 12 -31.60 -2.72 11.23
C LEU A 12 -30.12 -2.34 11.32
N THR A 13 -29.77 -1.09 11.07
CA THR A 13 -28.35 -0.65 10.96
C THR A 13 -27.89 0.22 12.13
N GLY A 14 -28.82 0.77 12.91
CA GLY A 14 -28.54 1.73 13.98
C GLY A 14 -28.28 3.15 13.50
N HIS A 15 -28.46 3.43 12.19
CA HIS A 15 -28.27 4.76 11.61
C HIS A 15 -29.53 5.61 11.65
N GLU A 16 -29.36 6.92 11.83
CA GLU A 16 -30.46 7.87 11.70
C GLU A 16 -31.05 7.87 10.27
N PRO A 17 -32.39 7.91 10.11
CA PRO A 17 -33.04 7.93 8.79
C PRO A 17 -32.59 9.10 7.90
N GLU A 18 -32.14 10.20 8.49
CA GLU A 18 -31.60 11.35 7.76
C GLU A 18 -30.19 11.07 7.20
N THR A 19 -29.32 10.42 7.98
CA THR A 19 -28.00 9.98 7.55
C THR A 19 -28.11 9.04 6.35
N ILE A 20 -29.03 8.08 6.40
CA ILE A 20 -29.27 7.15 5.28
C ILE A 20 -29.71 7.92 4.03
N ARG A 21 -30.62 8.89 4.16
CA ARG A 21 -31.07 9.73 3.04
C ARG A 21 -29.93 10.60 2.48
N ARG A 22 -29.07 11.14 3.34
CA ARG A 22 -27.88 11.93 2.95
C ARG A 22 -26.91 11.09 2.12
N ILE A 23 -26.58 9.88 2.58
CA ILE A 23 -25.68 8.95 1.87
C ILE A 23 -26.27 8.57 0.49
N SER A 24 -27.58 8.35 0.41
CA SER A 24 -28.27 8.12 -0.87
C SER A 24 -28.17 9.31 -1.83
N ARG A 25 -28.35 10.55 -1.34
CA ARG A 25 -28.21 11.76 -2.17
C ARG A 25 -26.79 11.98 -2.69
N MET A 26 -25.77 11.55 -1.94
CA MET A 26 -24.37 11.60 -2.38
C MET A 26 -24.03 10.56 -3.48
N GLY A 27 -24.98 9.70 -3.83
CA GLY A 27 -24.81 8.64 -4.82
C GLY A 27 -23.89 7.53 -4.34
N ILE A 28 -23.82 7.33 -3.01
CA ILE A 28 -23.10 6.20 -2.40
C ILE A 28 -24.07 5.04 -2.26
N LEU A 29 -25.31 5.27 -1.86
CA LEU A 29 -26.37 4.28 -2.02
C LEU A 29 -27.13 4.52 -3.31
N ASN A 30 -27.56 3.44 -3.96
CA ASN A 30 -28.36 3.49 -5.19
C ASN A 30 -29.76 2.89 -4.94
N PRO A 31 -30.54 3.43 -3.98
CA PRO A 31 -31.87 2.91 -3.70
C PRO A 31 -32.84 3.21 -4.85
N ILE A 32 -33.84 2.35 -5.00
CA ILE A 32 -34.97 2.62 -5.90
C ILE A 32 -35.86 3.65 -5.23
N LYS A 33 -36.23 4.70 -5.97
CA LYS A 33 -37.12 5.76 -5.48
C LYS A 33 -38.48 5.60 -6.13
N ASP A 34 -39.50 5.30 -5.34
CA ASP A 34 -40.89 5.29 -5.79
C ASP A 34 -41.74 6.20 -4.90
N LYS A 35 -42.50 7.11 -5.52
CA LYS A 35 -43.35 8.12 -4.85
C LYS A 35 -42.71 8.83 -3.66
N GLY A 36 -41.43 9.20 -3.79
CA GLY A 36 -40.68 9.92 -2.74
C GLY A 36 -40.13 9.06 -1.61
N ILE A 37 -40.39 7.74 -1.64
CA ILE A 37 -39.89 6.77 -0.66
C ILE A 37 -38.68 6.04 -1.26
N TYR A 38 -37.62 5.91 -0.46
CA TYR A 38 -36.45 5.11 -0.82
C TYR A 38 -36.62 3.65 -0.39
N PHE A 39 -36.35 2.76 -1.34
CA PHE A 39 -36.33 1.31 -1.19
C PHE A 39 -34.90 0.81 -1.36
N PHE A 40 -34.39 0.16 -0.33
CA PHE A 40 -33.02 -0.31 -0.23
C PHE A 40 -32.95 -1.83 -0.39
N SER A 41 -31.87 -2.29 -0.99
CA SER A 41 -31.57 -3.72 -1.08
C SER A 41 -30.97 -4.27 0.22
N PHE A 42 -30.96 -5.59 0.37
CA PHE A 42 -30.20 -6.24 1.45
C PHE A 42 -28.70 -5.92 1.39
N GLN A 43 -28.18 -5.70 0.18
CA GLN A 43 -26.80 -5.30 -0.04
C GLN A 43 -26.51 -3.91 0.55
N ASP A 44 -27.42 -2.95 0.38
CA ASP A 44 -27.29 -1.60 0.96
C ASP A 44 -27.32 -1.63 2.50
N ILE A 45 -28.14 -2.49 3.09
CA ILE A 45 -28.20 -2.69 4.55
C ILE A 45 -26.89 -3.25 5.08
N SER A 46 -26.36 -4.26 4.42
CA SER A 46 -25.10 -4.90 4.80
C SER A 46 -23.93 -3.92 4.72
N PHE A 47 -23.90 -3.10 3.65
CA PHE A 47 -22.91 -2.03 3.51
C PHE A 47 -23.03 -0.98 4.62
N LEU A 48 -24.25 -0.52 4.93
CA LEU A 48 -24.50 0.46 5.99
C LEU A 48 -24.08 -0.03 7.38
N ARG A 49 -24.32 -1.31 7.70
CA ARG A 49 -23.82 -1.91 8.95
C ARG A 49 -22.30 -1.90 9.02
N ALA A 50 -21.67 -2.29 7.92
CA ALA A 50 -20.24 -2.43 7.85
C ALA A 50 -19.52 -1.08 8.05
N ILE A 51 -20.09 0.00 7.53
CA ILE A 51 -19.54 1.37 7.66
C ILE A 51 -20.01 2.10 8.92
N SER A 52 -20.77 1.44 9.82
CA SER A 52 -21.47 2.11 10.90
C SER A 52 -20.52 2.92 11.81
N ASN A 53 -19.45 2.28 12.28
CA ASN A 53 -18.43 2.89 13.14
C ASN A 53 -17.66 4.05 12.49
N VAL A 54 -17.67 4.13 11.15
CA VAL A 54 -16.95 5.13 10.36
C VAL A 54 -17.82 6.36 10.15
N VAL A 55 -19.10 6.14 9.83
CA VAL A 55 -20.09 7.21 9.59
C VAL A 55 -20.43 7.96 10.87
N SER A 56 -20.45 7.29 12.03
CA SER A 56 -20.75 7.92 13.32
C SER A 56 -19.67 8.91 13.79
N ASN A 57 -18.43 8.76 13.34
CA ASN A 57 -17.27 9.46 13.89
C ASN A 57 -16.58 10.44 12.92
N ASN A 58 -17.03 10.58 11.67
CA ASN A 58 -16.32 11.36 10.67
C ASN A 58 -17.22 12.04 9.62
N GLU A 59 -17.04 13.36 9.45
CA GLU A 59 -17.64 14.14 8.34
C GLU A 59 -16.68 14.39 7.17
N ASN A 60 -15.54 13.69 7.15
CA ASN A 60 -14.45 13.94 6.21
C ASN A 60 -14.82 13.52 4.76
N ARG A 61 -14.81 14.49 3.84
CA ARG A 61 -15.12 14.30 2.40
C ARG A 61 -14.24 13.25 1.71
N TYR A 62 -13.00 13.06 2.17
CA TYR A 62 -12.09 12.04 1.62
C TYR A 62 -12.56 10.61 1.92
N ILE A 63 -13.07 10.37 3.13
CA ILE A 63 -13.62 9.07 3.54
C ILE A 63 -14.87 8.74 2.70
N TRP A 64 -15.68 9.75 2.39
CA TRP A 64 -16.85 9.59 1.53
C TRP A 64 -16.49 9.28 0.08
N ALA A 65 -15.45 9.90 -0.48
CA ALA A 65 -14.94 9.58 -1.81
C ALA A 65 -14.39 8.15 -1.89
N ALA A 66 -13.65 7.73 -0.86
CA ALA A 66 -13.16 6.36 -0.70
C ALA A 66 -14.30 5.32 -0.64
N LEU A 67 -15.33 5.56 0.17
CA LEU A 67 -16.51 4.69 0.27
C LEU A 67 -17.23 4.53 -1.07
N LYS A 68 -17.34 5.62 -1.84
CA LYS A 68 -17.96 5.60 -3.16
C LYS A 68 -17.16 4.77 -4.17
N LYS A 69 -15.83 4.89 -4.13
CA LYS A 69 -14.91 4.10 -4.97
C LYS A 69 -15.01 2.61 -4.64
N ILE A 70 -14.98 2.27 -3.34
CA ILE A 70 -15.17 0.91 -2.84
C ILE A 70 -16.47 0.31 -3.36
N LYS A 71 -17.61 0.99 -3.15
CA LYS A 71 -18.90 0.43 -3.52
C LYS A 71 -19.00 0.11 -5.02
N ARG A 72 -18.41 0.94 -5.88
CA ARG A 72 -18.37 0.70 -7.33
C ARG A 72 -17.55 -0.53 -7.72
N GLN A 73 -16.62 -0.95 -6.87
CA GLN A 73 -15.73 -2.08 -7.10
C GLN A 73 -16.26 -3.39 -6.49
N ILE A 74 -17.29 -3.34 -5.65
CA ILE A 74 -17.95 -4.55 -5.12
C ILE A 74 -18.97 -5.04 -6.15
N SER A 75 -18.76 -6.22 -6.71
CA SER A 75 -19.74 -6.89 -7.56
C SER A 75 -21.03 -7.19 -6.77
N ALA A 76 -22.19 -7.18 -7.45
CA ALA A 76 -23.51 -7.39 -6.84
C ALA A 76 -23.67 -8.75 -6.12
N ASP A 77 -22.80 -9.72 -6.42
CA ASP A 77 -22.93 -11.11 -5.99
C ASP A 77 -22.03 -11.53 -4.81
N GLU A 78 -21.21 -10.63 -4.22
CA GLU A 78 -20.38 -10.99 -3.05
C GLU A 78 -21.12 -10.74 -1.71
N PRO A 79 -21.20 -11.74 -0.80
CA PRO A 79 -21.86 -11.58 0.49
C PRO A 79 -21.07 -10.62 1.39
N LEU A 80 -21.67 -9.45 1.65
CA LEU A 80 -21.10 -8.34 2.41
C LEU A 80 -21.03 -8.56 3.94
N SER A 81 -21.50 -9.70 4.43
CA SER A 81 -21.64 -10.01 5.87
C SER A 81 -20.31 -10.15 6.61
N SER A 82 -19.19 -10.16 5.90
CA SER A 82 -17.84 -10.30 6.44
C SER A 82 -17.01 -9.01 6.36
N LEU A 83 -17.57 -7.89 5.87
CA LEU A 83 -16.83 -6.63 5.80
C LEU A 83 -16.82 -5.89 7.15
N SER A 84 -15.63 -5.70 7.70
CA SER A 84 -15.37 -4.82 8.83
C SER A 84 -14.59 -3.59 8.36
N PHE A 85 -15.10 -2.40 8.66
CA PHE A 85 -14.44 -1.14 8.33
C PHE A 85 -13.84 -0.53 9.59
N LYS A 86 -12.54 -0.18 9.54
CA LYS A 86 -11.88 0.61 10.59
C LYS A 86 -11.48 1.96 10.01
N SER A 87 -11.83 3.04 10.72
CA SER A 87 -11.38 4.39 10.41
C SER A 87 -10.35 4.85 11.42
N HIS A 88 -9.19 5.31 10.95
CA HIS A 88 -8.24 6.05 11.77
C HIS A 88 -7.90 7.36 11.08
N LYS A 89 -8.31 8.49 11.69
CA LYS A 89 -8.07 9.89 11.31
C LYS A 89 -8.52 10.29 9.88
N SER A 90 -7.98 9.66 8.82
CA SER A 90 -8.35 9.90 7.40
C SER A 90 -8.25 8.66 6.51
N GLN A 91 -7.99 7.49 7.10
CA GLN A 91 -7.88 6.22 6.38
C GLN A 91 -9.08 5.34 6.66
N LEU A 92 -9.61 4.72 5.61
CA LEU A 92 -10.65 3.70 5.70
C LEU A 92 -10.06 2.36 5.26
N ILE A 93 -10.08 1.36 6.13
CA ILE A 93 -9.64 -0.01 5.80
C ILE A 93 -10.87 -0.91 5.87
N ALA A 94 -11.18 -1.62 4.77
CA ALA A 94 -12.25 -2.60 4.75
C ALA A 94 -11.66 -4.01 4.71
N LYS A 95 -12.07 -4.89 5.61
CA LYS A 95 -11.59 -6.27 5.71
C LYS A 95 -12.75 -7.23 5.52
N ASN A 96 -12.70 -8.08 4.49
CA ASN A 96 -13.49 -9.31 4.35
C ASN A 96 -12.62 -10.50 4.80
N ALA A 97 -13.23 -11.64 5.18
CA ALA A 97 -12.57 -12.85 5.68
C ALA A 97 -11.27 -13.20 4.94
N ASN A 98 -11.21 -13.01 3.61
CA ASN A 98 -10.01 -13.30 2.81
C ASN A 98 -9.47 -12.13 1.94
N LYS A 99 -9.91 -10.89 2.16
CA LYS A 99 -9.51 -9.73 1.31
C LYS A 99 -9.42 -8.45 2.15
N VAL A 100 -8.29 -7.75 2.08
CA VAL A 100 -8.12 -6.40 2.65
C VAL A 100 -8.23 -5.38 1.51
N TRP A 101 -9.03 -4.34 1.69
CA TRP A 101 -9.19 -3.25 0.72
C TRP A 101 -8.47 -2.01 1.21
N ASN A 102 -7.52 -1.52 0.42
CA ASN A 102 -6.89 -0.22 0.61
C ASN A 102 -7.63 0.82 -0.24
N THR A 103 -8.17 1.83 0.42
CA THR A 103 -9.12 2.77 -0.17
C THR A 103 -8.49 3.92 -0.95
N HIS A 104 -7.16 4.05 -0.92
CA HIS A 104 -6.44 4.99 -1.78
C HIS A 104 -6.27 4.41 -3.20
N SER A 105 -5.79 3.18 -3.30
CA SER A 105 -5.46 2.54 -4.59
C SER A 105 -6.66 1.95 -5.32
N GLY A 106 -7.69 1.46 -4.60
CA GLY A 106 -8.81 0.75 -5.23
C GLY A 106 -8.42 -0.60 -5.84
N GLN A 107 -7.35 -1.24 -5.34
CA GLN A 107 -6.92 -2.57 -5.76
C GLN A 107 -7.23 -3.61 -4.67
N TYR A 108 -7.50 -4.85 -5.11
CA TYR A 108 -7.56 -6.02 -4.23
C TYR A 108 -6.17 -6.27 -3.62
N LEU A 109 -6.08 -6.41 -2.29
CA LEU A 109 -4.97 -7.11 -1.67
C LEU A 109 -5.32 -8.61 -1.71
N LEU A 110 -4.76 -9.32 -2.69
CA LEU A 110 -4.76 -10.77 -2.73
C LEU A 110 -4.02 -11.27 -1.49
N GLN A 111 -4.71 -12.09 -0.69
CA GLN A 111 -4.08 -12.88 0.36
C GLN A 111 -3.36 -14.03 -0.34
N PHE A 112 -2.03 -13.95 -0.45
CA PHE A 112 -1.23 -15.10 -0.86
C PHE A 112 -1.11 -16.04 0.33
N GLU A 113 -2.10 -16.91 0.51
CA GLU A 113 -1.87 -18.19 1.15
C GLU A 113 -1.51 -19.21 0.08
N ASN A 114 -0.27 -19.68 0.19
CA ASN A 114 0.25 -20.97 -0.27
C ASN A 114 -0.61 -21.73 -1.30
N GLN A 115 -0.20 -21.71 -2.56
CA GLN A 115 -0.28 -22.91 -3.38
C GLN A 115 1.04 -23.17 -4.12
N LYS A 116 1.52 -24.38 -3.86
CA LYS A 116 2.65 -25.03 -4.50
C LYS A 116 2.34 -25.19 -5.99
N ASP A 117 3.13 -24.55 -6.84
CA ASP A 117 3.23 -24.97 -8.23
C ASP A 117 4.46 -25.86 -8.41
N ASN A 118 4.17 -27.16 -8.43
CA ASN A 118 5.01 -28.15 -9.09
C ASN A 118 4.81 -27.99 -10.61
N LYS A 119 5.87 -27.62 -11.34
CA LYS A 119 6.43 -28.47 -12.41
C LYS A 119 7.70 -27.89 -13.05
N THR A 120 8.81 -28.53 -12.67
CA THR A 120 9.89 -29.05 -13.53
C THR A 120 10.69 -28.10 -14.42
N SER A 121 11.90 -27.81 -13.97
CA SER A 121 13.15 -27.96 -14.75
C SER A 121 14.32 -27.99 -13.77
N GLU A 122 14.86 -29.18 -13.47
CA GLU A 122 16.15 -29.41 -12.77
C GLU A 122 16.55 -28.36 -11.69
N LEU A 123 15.65 -28.07 -10.74
CA LEU A 123 15.84 -26.95 -9.82
C LEU A 123 16.57 -27.37 -8.54
N SER A 124 17.65 -26.63 -8.27
CA SER A 124 18.35 -26.55 -7.00
C SER A 124 17.41 -26.67 -5.80
N ASN A 125 17.78 -27.48 -4.82
CA ASN A 125 17.02 -27.69 -3.60
C ASN A 125 16.65 -26.34 -2.95
N PRO A 126 15.36 -25.95 -2.83
CA PRO A 126 14.96 -24.68 -2.23
C PRO A 126 15.47 -24.47 -0.79
N ARG A 127 15.88 -25.55 -0.10
CA ARG A 127 16.57 -25.47 1.19
C ARG A 127 17.95 -24.82 1.07
N ASP A 128 18.72 -25.13 0.03
CA ASP A 128 20.08 -24.61 -0.19
C ASP A 128 20.06 -23.10 -0.45
N ILE A 129 19.16 -22.61 -1.32
CA ILE A 129 19.02 -21.16 -1.59
C ILE A 129 18.68 -20.37 -0.31
N ASN A 130 17.73 -20.88 0.48
CA ASN A 130 17.34 -20.23 1.73
C ASN A 130 18.48 -20.23 2.77
N GLU A 131 19.27 -21.31 2.85
CA GLU A 131 20.43 -21.39 3.74
C GLU A 131 21.54 -20.44 3.30
N GLN A 132 21.82 -20.34 2.00
CA GLN A 132 22.77 -19.38 1.45
C GLN A 132 22.34 -17.94 1.69
N PHE A 133 21.05 -17.62 1.50
CA PHE A 133 20.52 -16.28 1.80
C PHE A 133 20.71 -15.91 3.28
N LYS A 134 20.42 -16.84 4.21
CA LYS A 134 20.64 -16.64 5.64
C LYS A 134 22.12 -16.44 5.98
N LYS A 135 23.01 -17.21 5.35
CA LYS A 135 24.45 -17.06 5.51
C LYS A 135 24.92 -15.68 5.05
N ALA A 136 24.43 -15.21 3.90
CA ALA A 136 24.75 -13.87 3.39
C ALA A 136 24.26 -12.77 4.36
N LEU A 137 23.03 -12.90 4.89
CA LEU A 137 22.50 -11.97 5.90
C LEU A 137 23.37 -11.93 7.17
N ALA A 138 23.81 -13.08 7.68
CA ALA A 138 24.66 -13.12 8.87
C ALA A 138 26.02 -12.42 8.63
N LEU A 139 26.64 -12.64 7.46
CA LEU A 139 27.87 -11.95 7.09
C LEU A 139 27.68 -10.44 6.94
N ASP A 140 26.52 -10.03 6.45
CA ASP A 140 26.14 -8.64 6.29
C ASP A 140 25.96 -7.93 7.65
N GLU A 141 25.33 -8.61 8.62
CA GLU A 141 25.24 -8.17 10.03
C GLU A 141 26.63 -8.07 10.68
N GLU A 142 27.54 -8.97 10.35
CA GLU A 142 28.96 -8.92 10.76
C GLU A 142 29.79 -7.87 9.99
N LYS A 143 29.18 -7.08 9.09
CA LYS A 143 29.83 -6.09 8.22
C LYS A 143 30.89 -6.67 7.26
N LYS A 144 30.83 -7.97 6.99
CA LYS A 144 31.70 -8.67 6.02
C LYS A 144 31.11 -8.55 4.62
N PHE A 145 30.99 -7.31 4.13
CA PHE A 145 30.25 -6.99 2.90
C PHE A 145 30.78 -7.70 1.65
N MET A 146 32.09 -7.88 1.52
CA MET A 146 32.69 -8.58 0.37
C MET A 146 32.25 -10.05 0.31
N ALA A 147 32.32 -10.76 1.43
CA ALA A 147 31.88 -12.16 1.50
C ALA A 147 30.36 -12.30 1.33
N ALA A 148 29.57 -11.37 1.87
CA ALA A 148 28.13 -11.34 1.67
C ALA A 148 27.76 -11.11 0.19
N LYS A 149 28.48 -10.21 -0.49
CA LYS A 149 28.31 -9.89 -1.91
C LYS A 149 28.53 -11.11 -2.81
N GLU A 150 29.62 -11.84 -2.58
CA GLU A 150 29.92 -13.07 -3.33
C GLU A 150 28.77 -14.08 -3.22
N ILE A 151 28.26 -14.31 -2.01
CA ILE A 151 27.14 -15.24 -1.80
C ILE A 151 25.85 -14.71 -2.45
N TYR A 152 25.57 -13.40 -2.39
CA TYR A 152 24.40 -12.85 -3.10
C TYR A 152 24.50 -13.00 -4.61
N ILE A 153 25.69 -12.87 -5.19
CA ILE A 153 25.91 -13.10 -6.63
C ILE A 153 25.67 -14.56 -6.98
N GLU A 154 26.32 -15.50 -6.27
CA GLU A 154 26.13 -16.94 -6.47
C GLU A 154 24.66 -17.37 -6.30
N LEU A 155 23.98 -16.81 -5.31
CA LEU A 155 22.56 -17.04 -5.09
C LEU A 155 21.73 -16.58 -6.29
N LEU A 156 22.00 -15.38 -6.81
CA LEU A 156 21.25 -14.81 -7.94
C LEU A 156 21.57 -15.45 -9.29
N GLU A 157 22.71 -16.14 -9.42
CA GLU A 157 23.00 -17.02 -10.57
C GLU A 157 22.10 -18.26 -10.57
N ARG A 158 21.75 -18.79 -9.39
CA ARG A 158 20.88 -19.96 -9.23
C ARG A 158 19.40 -19.60 -9.17
N ASP A 159 19.07 -18.48 -8.52
CA ASP A 159 17.72 -17.94 -8.40
C ASP A 159 17.69 -16.44 -8.80
N PRO A 160 17.54 -16.16 -10.10
CA PRO A 160 17.47 -14.79 -10.60
C PRO A 160 16.23 -14.00 -10.12
N TYR A 161 15.23 -14.65 -9.51
CA TYR A 161 13.96 -14.03 -9.12
C TYR A 161 13.92 -13.66 -7.63
N HIS A 162 15.05 -13.79 -6.91
CA HIS A 162 15.10 -13.51 -5.47
C HIS A 162 15.22 -12.00 -5.16
N ALA A 163 14.09 -11.29 -5.12
CA ALA A 163 14.03 -9.83 -4.92
C ALA A 163 14.82 -9.33 -3.69
N ARG A 164 14.69 -9.97 -2.53
CA ARG A 164 15.42 -9.56 -1.30
C ARG A 164 16.95 -9.65 -1.43
N ALA A 165 17.46 -10.62 -2.18
CA ALA A 165 18.89 -10.76 -2.42
C ALA A 165 19.37 -9.65 -3.36
N ARG A 166 18.56 -9.27 -4.36
CA ARG A 166 18.83 -8.09 -5.20
C ARG A 166 18.87 -6.81 -4.39
N ILE A 167 17.93 -6.57 -3.46
CA ILE A 167 17.92 -5.38 -2.60
C ILE A 167 19.21 -5.30 -1.76
N ASN A 168 19.62 -6.41 -1.13
CA ASN A 168 20.82 -6.43 -0.31
C ASN A 168 22.10 -6.27 -1.14
N LEU A 169 22.17 -6.93 -2.30
CA LEU A 169 23.29 -6.74 -3.24
C LEU A 169 23.36 -5.29 -3.74
N GLY A 170 22.21 -4.69 -4.04
CA GLY A 170 22.12 -3.28 -4.41
C GLY A 170 22.64 -2.37 -3.29
N ARG A 171 22.28 -2.64 -2.03
CA ARG A 171 22.78 -1.90 -0.86
C ARG A 171 24.30 -2.00 -0.72
N ILE A 172 24.88 -3.18 -0.94
CA ILE A 172 26.34 -3.35 -0.92
C ILE A 172 27.00 -2.56 -2.05
N TYR A 173 26.49 -2.63 -3.28
CA TYR A 173 27.00 -1.80 -4.38
C TYR A 173 26.90 -0.31 -4.08
N HIS A 174 25.83 0.13 -3.44
CA HIS A 174 25.64 1.51 -3.03
C HIS A 174 26.68 1.95 -1.98
N GLN A 175 27.00 1.08 -1.00
CA GLN A 175 28.06 1.34 -0.02
C GLN A 175 29.45 1.41 -0.66
N GLU A 176 29.66 0.72 -1.79
CA GLU A 176 30.87 0.81 -2.61
C GLU A 176 30.88 2.03 -3.55
N ALA A 177 29.90 2.92 -3.46
CA ALA A 177 29.66 4.03 -4.40
C ALA A 177 29.47 3.59 -5.87
N ASN A 178 29.11 2.32 -6.09
CA ASN A 178 28.79 1.77 -7.41
C ASN A 178 27.28 1.91 -7.70
N PHE A 179 26.83 3.15 -7.80
CA PHE A 179 25.41 3.49 -7.85
C PHE A 179 24.69 2.92 -9.09
N ASN A 180 25.37 2.81 -10.23
CA ASN A 180 24.78 2.20 -11.44
C ASN A 180 24.43 0.73 -11.22
N ASN A 181 25.34 -0.05 -10.62
CA ASN A 181 25.06 -1.45 -10.30
C ASN A 181 24.03 -1.57 -9.18
N ALA A 182 24.05 -0.67 -8.18
CA ALA A 182 23.03 -0.62 -7.14
C ALA A 182 21.63 -0.42 -7.73
N LEU A 183 21.49 0.59 -8.59
CA LEU A 183 20.25 0.91 -9.27
C LEU A 183 19.76 -0.26 -10.13
N GLN A 184 20.66 -0.93 -10.87
CA GLN A 184 20.29 -2.12 -11.64
C GLN A 184 19.67 -3.21 -10.76
N GLN A 185 20.21 -3.44 -9.55
CA GLN A 185 19.64 -4.43 -8.65
C GLN A 185 18.31 -3.97 -8.04
N TYR A 186 18.19 -2.69 -7.69
CA TYR A 186 16.94 -2.14 -7.15
C TYR A 186 15.81 -2.16 -8.19
N GLU A 187 16.05 -1.75 -9.43
CA GLU A 187 15.04 -1.78 -10.50
C GLU A 187 14.58 -3.22 -10.79
N LYS A 188 15.50 -4.19 -10.85
CA LYS A 188 15.13 -5.61 -10.95
C LYS A 188 14.32 -6.09 -9.74
N ALA A 189 14.62 -5.62 -8.53
CA ALA A 189 13.81 -5.94 -7.35
C ALA A 189 12.40 -5.32 -7.43
N ILE A 190 12.26 -4.11 -7.99
CA ILE A 190 10.98 -3.44 -8.22
C ILE A 190 10.15 -4.18 -9.28
N GLU A 191 10.79 -4.67 -10.35
CA GLU A 191 10.14 -5.50 -11.37
C GLU A 191 9.56 -6.79 -10.77
N LEU A 192 10.32 -7.45 -9.91
CA LEU A 192 9.93 -8.70 -9.24
C LEU A 192 8.86 -8.46 -8.15
N GLU A 193 9.02 -7.39 -7.38
CA GLU A 193 8.11 -7.01 -6.30
C GLU A 193 7.63 -5.55 -6.47
N PRO A 194 6.61 -5.30 -7.30
CA PRO A 194 6.13 -3.95 -7.59
C PRO A 194 5.49 -3.22 -6.40
N LYS A 195 5.47 -3.78 -5.19
CA LYS A 195 5.01 -3.10 -3.97
C LYS A 195 6.12 -2.97 -2.92
N ASN A 196 7.36 -3.30 -3.27
CA ASN A 196 8.49 -3.18 -2.37
C ASN A 196 8.88 -1.70 -2.21
N VAL A 197 8.57 -1.15 -1.02
CA VAL A 197 8.83 0.25 -0.67
C VAL A 197 10.34 0.50 -0.50
N ILE A 198 11.05 -0.46 0.09
CA ILE A 198 12.50 -0.36 0.37
C ILE A 198 13.29 -0.26 -0.94
N ALA A 199 12.96 -1.11 -1.93
CA ALA A 199 13.64 -1.09 -3.23
C ALA A 199 13.46 0.24 -3.97
N ARG A 200 12.23 0.80 -3.95
CA ARG A 200 11.95 2.11 -4.56
C ARG A 200 12.64 3.25 -3.85
N PHE A 201 12.59 3.27 -2.52
CA PHE A 201 13.27 4.29 -1.73
C PHE A 201 14.77 4.28 -2.03
N ASN A 202 15.40 3.10 -1.99
CA ASN A 202 16.83 2.97 -2.27
C ASN A 202 17.19 3.30 -3.72
N ALA A 203 16.30 3.05 -4.69
CA ALA A 203 16.48 3.53 -6.06
C ALA A 203 16.48 5.06 -6.11
N GLY A 204 15.59 5.72 -5.35
CA GLY A 204 15.59 7.18 -5.19
C GLY A 204 16.91 7.72 -4.66
N VAL A 205 17.46 7.09 -3.61
CA VAL A 205 18.78 7.46 -3.05
C VAL A 205 19.89 7.27 -4.09
N ALA A 206 19.89 6.15 -4.81
CA ALA A 206 20.88 5.89 -5.86
C ALA A 206 20.80 6.90 -7.01
N TYR A 207 19.61 7.39 -7.36
CA TYR A 207 19.46 8.46 -8.34
C TYR A 207 19.99 9.81 -7.83
N GLU A 208 19.81 10.15 -6.54
CA GLU A 208 20.41 11.35 -5.95
C GLU A 208 21.95 11.31 -6.01
N ASP A 209 22.55 10.18 -5.65
CA ASP A 209 24.00 9.99 -5.67
C ASP A 209 24.59 9.98 -7.09
N LEU A 210 23.74 9.76 -8.10
CA LEU A 210 24.06 9.92 -9.53
C LEU A 210 23.78 11.32 -10.09
N ASP A 211 23.40 12.28 -9.23
CA ASP A 211 22.97 13.64 -9.59
C ASP A 211 21.75 13.67 -10.54
N ARG A 212 20.93 12.62 -10.52
CA ARG A 212 19.70 12.47 -11.31
C ARG A 212 18.48 12.85 -10.48
N GLN A 213 18.41 14.13 -10.13
CA GLN A 213 17.42 14.65 -9.17
C GLN A 213 15.95 14.41 -9.58
N ASP A 214 15.60 14.55 -10.87
CA ASP A 214 14.22 14.35 -11.33
C ASP A 214 13.77 12.88 -11.25
N ASP A 215 14.69 11.95 -11.49
CA ASP A 215 14.44 10.51 -11.33
C ASP A 215 14.30 10.15 -9.84
N ALA A 216 15.13 10.75 -8.97
CA ALA A 216 15.03 10.59 -7.53
C ALA A 216 13.69 11.06 -6.99
N ILE A 217 13.24 12.26 -7.38
CA ILE A 217 11.92 12.81 -7.01
C ILE A 217 10.82 11.82 -7.41
N THR A 218 10.88 11.29 -8.63
CA THR A 218 9.90 10.32 -9.13
C THR A 218 9.86 9.06 -8.26
N ARG A 219 11.01 8.46 -7.96
CA ARG A 219 11.09 7.26 -7.10
C ARG A 219 10.62 7.52 -5.67
N TYR A 220 10.89 8.69 -5.10
CA TYR A 220 10.40 9.03 -3.77
C TYR A 220 8.89 9.27 -3.75
N LEU A 221 8.32 9.92 -4.77
CA LEU A 221 6.87 10.05 -4.89
C LEU A 221 6.20 8.68 -5.03
N GLU A 222 6.74 7.79 -5.85
CA GLU A 222 6.24 6.39 -5.95
C GLU A 222 6.39 5.62 -4.63
N THR A 223 7.42 5.91 -3.84
CA THR A 223 7.59 5.36 -2.48
C THR A 223 6.44 5.82 -1.58
N LEU A 224 6.12 7.11 -1.60
CA LEU A 224 5.05 7.72 -0.80
C LEU A 224 3.63 7.32 -1.28
N ASP A 225 3.47 7.01 -2.56
CA ASP A 225 2.22 6.45 -3.11
C ASP A 225 1.92 5.06 -2.51
N LEU A 226 2.96 4.29 -2.17
CA LEU A 226 2.83 2.99 -1.51
C LEU A 226 2.72 3.12 0.00
N ASP A 227 3.56 3.96 0.60
CA ASP A 227 3.59 4.23 2.03
C ASP A 227 3.95 5.70 2.30
N ILE A 228 2.92 6.48 2.62
CA ILE A 228 3.04 7.91 2.94
C ILE A 228 3.74 8.17 4.28
N THR A 229 4.02 7.13 5.08
CA THR A 229 4.61 7.27 6.42
C THR A 229 6.13 7.19 6.43
N ILE A 230 6.77 7.00 5.27
CA ILE A 230 8.23 7.00 5.14
C ILE A 230 8.77 8.42 5.29
N ALA A 231 9.16 8.77 6.51
CA ALA A 231 9.60 10.10 6.89
C ALA A 231 10.84 10.54 6.06
N GLU A 232 11.77 9.63 5.82
CA GLU A 232 12.99 9.88 5.06
C GLU A 232 12.69 10.29 3.61
N ALA A 233 11.67 9.71 2.98
CA ALA A 233 11.27 10.09 1.63
C ALA A 233 10.72 11.53 1.58
N HIS A 234 9.94 11.93 2.60
CA HIS A 234 9.52 13.32 2.76
C HIS A 234 10.71 14.27 3.00
N PHE A 235 11.68 13.88 3.81
CA PHE A 235 12.89 14.69 4.04
C PHE A 235 13.72 14.86 2.77
N ASN A 236 13.92 13.81 1.99
CA ASN A 236 14.70 13.88 0.74
C ASN A 236 13.96 14.71 -0.32
N LEU A 237 12.65 14.54 -0.47
CA LEU A 237 11.84 15.37 -1.37
C LEU A 237 11.86 16.84 -0.99
N SER A 238 11.83 17.19 0.30
CA SER A 238 11.86 18.61 0.71
C SER A 238 13.17 19.29 0.31
N ARG A 239 14.30 18.61 0.49
CA ARG A 239 15.63 19.06 0.05
C ARG A 239 15.72 19.20 -1.47
N LEU A 240 15.22 18.21 -2.22
CA LEU A 240 15.24 18.23 -3.69
C LEU A 240 14.37 19.36 -4.26
N TYR A 241 13.18 19.57 -3.71
CA TYR A 241 12.32 20.68 -4.13
C TYR A 241 12.89 22.05 -3.74
N GLU A 242 13.58 22.16 -2.59
CA GLU A 242 14.30 23.38 -2.21
C GLU A 242 15.41 23.71 -3.22
N ALA A 243 16.21 22.71 -3.62
CA ALA A 243 17.25 22.86 -4.63
C ALA A 243 16.69 23.30 -6.01
N LYS A 244 15.47 22.86 -6.34
CA LYS A 244 14.73 23.29 -7.54
C LYS A 244 13.98 24.62 -7.36
N ASN A 245 14.09 25.26 -6.20
CA ASN A 245 13.40 26.49 -5.84
C ASN A 245 11.86 26.37 -5.84
N ASP A 246 11.32 25.14 -5.71
CA ASP A 246 9.90 24.89 -5.45
C ASP A 246 9.63 24.90 -3.94
N ILE A 247 9.55 26.12 -3.41
CA ILE A 247 9.38 26.37 -1.98
C ILE A 247 8.05 25.77 -1.45
N LYS A 248 7.01 25.69 -2.30
CA LYS A 248 5.71 25.15 -1.89
C LYS A 248 5.77 23.65 -1.67
N ALA A 249 6.30 22.91 -2.64
CA ALA A 249 6.47 21.47 -2.53
C ALA A 249 7.46 21.12 -1.40
N SER A 250 8.55 21.88 -1.28
CA SER A 250 9.52 21.71 -0.20
C SER A 250 8.87 21.85 1.19
N ALA A 251 8.15 22.95 1.42
CA ALA A 251 7.48 23.20 2.70
C ALA A 251 6.42 22.12 3.03
N TYR A 252 5.69 21.64 2.01
CA TYR A 252 4.75 20.53 2.18
C TYR A 252 5.45 19.27 2.70
N HIS A 253 6.51 18.81 2.03
CA HIS A 253 7.18 17.59 2.44
C HIS A 253 7.93 17.75 3.78
N LEU A 254 8.51 18.91 4.06
CA LEU A 254 9.15 19.19 5.35
C LEU A 254 8.15 19.14 6.51
N ALA A 255 6.95 19.70 6.34
CA ALA A 255 5.91 19.65 7.36
C ALA A 255 5.47 18.19 7.64
N TYR A 256 5.31 17.38 6.60
CA TYR A 256 4.99 15.96 6.75
C TYR A 256 6.10 15.19 7.47
N TYR A 257 7.37 15.42 7.12
CA TYR A 257 8.51 14.83 7.81
C TYR A 257 8.49 15.13 9.32
N GLN A 258 8.27 16.40 9.69
CA GLN A 258 8.19 16.83 11.10
C GLN A 258 7.04 16.16 11.85
N ILE A 259 5.86 16.05 11.22
CA ILE A 259 4.71 15.36 11.81
C ILE A 259 5.05 13.90 12.06
N LEU A 260 5.57 13.19 11.06
CA LEU A 260 5.88 11.76 11.16
C LEU A 260 6.90 11.49 12.27
N LYS A 261 7.95 12.30 12.34
CA LYS A 261 8.98 12.22 13.38
C LYS A 261 8.39 12.36 14.79
N LEU A 262 7.50 13.32 15.00
CA LEU A 262 6.86 13.55 16.30
C LEU A 262 5.85 12.47 16.69
N THR A 263 5.34 11.70 15.72
CA THR A 263 4.28 10.72 15.98
C THR A 263 4.76 9.28 16.17
N PHE A 264 5.99 8.95 15.78
CA PHE A 264 6.46 7.56 15.71
C PHE A 264 7.84 7.30 16.35
N ASP A 265 8.54 8.32 16.86
CA ASP A 265 9.86 8.18 17.52
C ASP A 265 9.78 8.03 19.06
N ASP A 266 8.68 7.50 19.62
CA ASP A 266 8.52 7.18 21.06
C ASP A 266 8.94 5.73 21.40
#